data_AF-F3AVE9-F1
#
_entry.id   AF-F3AVE9-F1
#
_cell.length_a   1.000
_cell.length_b   1.000
_cell.length_c   1.000
_cell.angle_alpha   90.00
_cell.angle_beta   90.00
_cell.angle_gamma   90.00
#
_symmetry.space_group_name_H-M   'P 1'
#
loop_
_entity.id
_entity.type
_entity.pdbx_description
1 polymer ?
#
loop_
_entity_poly.entity_id
_entity_poly.type
_entity_poly.pdbx_seq_one_letter_code
_entity_poly.pdbx_strand_id
1 'polypeptide(L)'
;MATTFGNPIGTGAIRGQLKKLIEEHNLPPVVFHSLRHSSVTYKLKLNGGDIKAVQGDSGHSRVDMVTDVYSHIIDEDRRRNAELFEEAFYGKKNLDPKMHDETATQTVDVLDDVDAELLAKVLANPEMKALLASLAKAMK
;
A
#
# COMPACT_ATOMS: atom_id res chain seq x y z
N MET A 1 -14.17 24.62 27.20
CA MET A 1 -13.72 26.02 27.14
C MET A 1 -14.86 26.94 27.54
N ALA A 2 -14.57 27.96 28.34
CA ALA A 2 -15.55 28.91 28.84
C ALA A 2 -15.24 30.32 28.34
N THR A 3 -16.28 31.12 28.15
CA THR A 3 -16.18 32.56 27.94
C THR A 3 -15.66 33.25 29.20
N THR A 4 -15.31 34.52 29.11
CA THR A 4 -14.92 35.36 30.26
C THR A 4 -15.99 35.41 31.36
N PHE A 5 -17.23 35.03 31.05
CA PHE A 5 -18.37 34.94 31.98
C PHE A 5 -18.67 33.51 32.43
N GLY A 6 -17.79 32.54 32.15
CA GLY A 6 -17.96 31.13 32.57
C GLY A 6 -18.88 30.29 31.67
N ASN A 7 -19.59 30.90 30.73
CA ASN A 7 -20.50 30.17 29.83
C ASN A 7 -19.72 29.31 28.82
N PRO A 8 -20.24 28.14 28.40
CA PRO A 8 -19.63 27.33 27.36
C PRO A 8 -19.41 28.13 26.07
N ILE A 9 -18.23 28.01 25.48
CA ILE A 9 -17.98 28.61 24.16
C ILE A 9 -18.80 27.86 23.11
N GLY A 10 -19.55 28.60 22.29
CA GLY A 10 -20.32 28.04 21.19
C GLY A 10 -19.43 27.38 20.13
N THR A 11 -19.92 26.30 19.52
CA THR A 11 -19.14 25.49 18.56
C THR A 11 -18.66 26.28 17.32
N GLY A 12 -19.29 27.41 17.01
CA GLY A 12 -18.90 28.30 15.91
C GLY A 12 -17.62 29.10 16.15
N ALA A 13 -17.28 29.42 17.40
CA ALA A 13 -16.14 30.29 17.71
C ALA A 13 -14.81 29.66 17.25
N ILE A 14 -14.63 28.37 17.55
CA ILE A 14 -13.44 27.60 17.17
C ILE A 14 -13.36 27.43 15.65
N ARG A 15 -14.49 27.08 15.01
CA ARG A 15 -14.55 26.88 13.55
C ARG A 15 -14.21 28.17 12.80
N GLY A 16 -14.71 29.32 13.27
CA GLY A 16 -14.42 30.62 12.68
C GLY A 16 -12.94 30.98 12.78
N GLN A 17 -12.32 30.75 13.94
CA GLN A 17 -10.88 30.99 14.13
C GLN A 17 -10.03 30.07 13.26
N LEU A 18 -10.36 28.78 13.19
CA LEU A 18 -9.63 27.84 12.32
C LEU A 18 -9.72 28.26 10.85
N LYS A 19 -10.89 28.69 10.38
CA LYS A 19 -11.08 29.13 8.99
C LYS A 19 -10.19 30.33 8.66
N LYS A 20 -10.13 31.34 9.55
CA LYS A 20 -9.24 32.49 9.38
C LYS A 20 -7.78 32.07 9.27
N LEU A 21 -7.33 31.19 10.17
CA LEU A 21 -5.95 30.69 10.17
C LEU A 21 -5.61 29.94 8.87
N ILE A 22 -6.54 29.15 8.35
CA ILE A 22 -6.38 28.46 7.06
C ILE A 22 -6.22 29.47 5.91
N GLU A 23 -7.04 30.51 5.87
CA GLU A 23 -6.98 31.56 4.85
C GLU A 23 -5.71 32.40 4.94
N GLU A 24 -5.33 32.83 6.15
CA GLU A 24 -4.15 33.66 6.42
C GLU A 24 -2.83 32.97 6.04
N HIS A 25 -2.76 31.64 6.20
CA HIS A 25 -1.57 30.85 5.90
C HIS A 25 -1.66 30.04 4.60
N ASN A 26 -2.71 30.26 3.81
CA ASN A 26 -2.97 29.57 2.54
C ASN A 26 -2.88 28.03 2.67
N LEU A 27 -3.48 27.48 3.74
CA LEU A 27 -3.48 26.06 4.03
C LEU A 27 -4.61 25.34 3.29
N PRO A 28 -4.53 24.01 3.11
CA PRO A 28 -5.63 23.22 2.60
C PRO A 28 -6.89 23.38 3.46
N PRO A 29 -8.09 23.45 2.83
CA PRO A 29 -9.34 23.61 3.56
C PRO A 29 -9.66 22.34 4.37
N VAL A 30 -9.61 22.45 5.69
CA VAL A 30 -9.96 21.37 6.62
C VAL A 30 -10.95 21.86 7.68
N VAL A 31 -11.81 20.96 8.15
CA VAL A 31 -12.72 21.25 9.26
C VAL A 31 -12.10 20.87 10.60
N PHE A 32 -12.58 21.46 11.71
CA PHE A 32 -12.02 21.20 13.04
C PHE A 32 -12.04 19.71 13.44
N HIS A 33 -13.04 18.95 12.99
CA HIS A 33 -13.12 17.51 13.27
C HIS A 33 -11.99 16.71 12.61
N SER A 34 -11.39 17.22 11.53
CA SER A 34 -10.24 16.58 10.86
C SER A 34 -9.04 16.46 11.80
N LEU A 35 -8.86 17.38 12.74
CA LEU A 35 -7.80 17.30 13.75
C LEU A 35 -7.97 16.09 14.66
N ARG A 36 -9.22 15.71 14.97
CA ARG A 36 -9.52 14.46 15.71
C ARG A 36 -9.15 13.25 14.87
N HIS A 37 -9.42 13.28 13.56
CA HIS A 37 -9.01 12.21 12.66
C HIS A 37 -7.47 12.05 12.59
N SER A 38 -6.74 13.16 12.47
CA SER A 38 -5.28 13.14 12.50
C SER A 38 -4.75 12.61 13.84
N SER A 39 -5.32 13.04 14.96
CA SER A 39 -4.91 12.57 16.29
C SER A 39 -5.07 11.05 16.44
N VAL A 40 -6.20 10.49 16.01
CA VAL A 40 -6.46 9.04 16.08
C VAL A 40 -5.50 8.27 15.17
N THR A 41 -5.27 8.77 13.96
CA THR A 41 -4.30 8.20 13.00
C THR A 41 -2.91 8.09 13.62
N TYR A 42 -2.40 9.18 14.21
CA TYR A 42 -1.08 9.16 14.84
C TYR A 42 -1.02 8.25 16.06
N LYS A 43 -2.07 8.19 16.88
CA LYS A 43 -2.12 7.28 18.02
C LYS A 43 -2.01 5.82 17.59
N LEU A 44 -2.68 5.42 16.51
CA LEU A 44 -2.59 4.08 15.94
C LEU A 44 -1.18 3.78 15.41
N LYS A 45 -0.56 4.71 14.67
CA LYS A 45 0.81 4.52 14.17
C LYS A 45 1.82 4.42 15.31
N LEU A 46 1.73 5.31 16.30
CA LEU A 46 2.71 5.38 17.41
C LEU A 46 2.59 4.22 18.41
N ASN A 47 1.40 3.64 18.57
CA ASN A 47 1.18 2.52 19.48
C ASN A 47 1.24 1.13 18.81
N GLY A 48 1.59 1.07 17.53
CA GLY A 48 1.69 -0.19 16.78
C GLY A 48 0.33 -0.84 16.48
N GLY A 49 -0.74 -0.05 16.39
CA GLY A 49 -2.07 -0.54 16.04
C GLY A 49 -2.88 -1.08 17.21
N ASP A 50 -2.61 -0.67 18.45
CA ASP A 50 -3.49 -0.99 19.59
C ASP A 50 -4.80 -0.18 19.51
N ILE A 51 -5.75 -0.79 18.81
CA ILE A 51 -7.08 -0.23 18.55
C ILE A 51 -7.87 -0.02 19.85
N LYS A 52 -7.73 -0.88 20.86
CA LYS A 52 -8.51 -0.75 22.10
C LYS A 52 -8.04 0.44 22.94
N ALA A 53 -6.72 0.62 23.06
CA ALA A 53 -6.18 1.80 23.72
C ALA A 53 -6.61 3.09 23.02
N VAL A 54 -6.52 3.14 21.69
CA VAL A 54 -6.95 4.30 20.90
C VAL A 54 -8.45 4.54 21.02
N GLN A 55 -9.28 3.50 21.04
CA GLN A 55 -10.73 3.62 21.19
C GLN A 55 -11.10 4.31 22.51
N GLY A 56 -10.52 3.85 23.62
CA GLY A 56 -10.75 4.41 24.95
C GLY A 56 -10.33 5.88 25.03
N ASP A 57 -9.13 6.19 24.55
CA ASP A 57 -8.57 7.55 24.59
C ASP A 57 -9.31 8.53 23.66
N SER A 58 -9.81 8.06 22.52
CA SER A 58 -10.60 8.88 21.59
C SER A 58 -12.08 8.97 21.96
N GLY A 59 -12.54 8.19 22.94
CA GLY A 59 -13.94 8.17 23.41
C GLY A 59 -14.92 7.56 22.41
N HIS A 60 -14.48 6.67 21.52
CA HIS A 60 -15.39 5.97 20.60
C HIS A 60 -16.17 4.89 21.36
N SER A 61 -17.50 4.94 21.29
CA SER A 61 -18.38 3.94 21.93
C SER A 61 -18.28 2.54 21.32
N ARG A 62 -17.78 2.43 20.08
CA ARG A 62 -17.58 1.17 19.35
C ARG A 62 -16.22 1.16 18.68
N VAL A 63 -15.58 -0.02 18.69
CA VAL A 63 -14.31 -0.29 17.99
C VAL A 63 -14.45 -0.07 16.49
N ASP A 64 -15.59 -0.47 15.92
CA ASP A 64 -15.92 -0.38 14.49
C ASP A 64 -15.66 1.03 13.93
N MET A 65 -15.94 2.08 14.70
CA MET A 65 -15.72 3.47 14.28
C MET A 65 -14.24 3.85 14.10
N VAL A 66 -13.32 3.12 14.75
CA VAL A 66 -11.87 3.30 14.58
C VAL A 66 -11.37 2.41 13.44
N THR A 67 -11.78 1.14 13.40
CA THR A 67 -11.33 0.22 12.36
C THR A 67 -11.84 0.62 10.96
N ASP A 68 -13.08 1.10 10.84
CA ASP A 68 -13.66 1.46 9.53
C ASP A 68 -13.01 2.73 8.95
N VAL A 69 -12.57 3.65 9.81
CA VAL A 69 -12.00 4.94 9.40
C VAL A 69 -10.48 4.87 9.21
N TYR A 70 -9.78 4.00 9.96
CA TYR A 70 -8.32 3.98 10.01
C TYR A 70 -7.67 2.64 9.65
N SER A 71 -8.41 1.63 9.18
CA SER A 71 -7.85 0.34 8.74
C SER A 71 -6.70 0.49 7.73
N HIS A 72 -6.84 1.40 6.77
CA HIS A 72 -5.84 1.68 5.74
C HIS A 72 -4.46 2.07 6.30
N ILE A 73 -4.41 2.71 7.47
CA ILE A 73 -3.15 3.07 8.14
C ILE A 73 -2.40 1.83 8.63
N ILE A 74 -3.14 0.84 9.16
CA ILE A 74 -2.56 -0.44 9.58
C ILE A 74 -2.07 -1.22 8.36
N ASP A 75 -2.75 -1.10 7.22
CA ASP A 75 -2.34 -1.72 5.97
C ASP A 75 -1.05 -1.10 5.40
N GLU A 76 -0.84 0.22 5.54
CA GLU A 76 0.44 0.87 5.23
C GLU A 76 1.59 0.29 6.07
N ASP A 77 1.39 0.14 7.38
CA ASP A 77 2.41 -0.43 8.27
C ASP A 77 2.69 -1.91 7.94
N ARG A 78 1.66 -2.68 7.56
CA ARG A 78 1.82 -4.07 7.07
C ARG A 78 2.64 -4.11 5.78
N ARG A 79 2.37 -3.21 4.83
CA ARG A 79 3.15 -3.11 3.58
C ARG A 79 4.60 -2.77 3.86
N ARG A 80 4.85 -1.77 4.70
CA ARG A 80 6.22 -1.39 5.12
C ARG A 80 6.95 -2.55 5.80
N ASN A 81 6.27 -3.30 6.66
CA ASN A 81 6.85 -4.49 7.27
C ASN A 81 7.20 -5.53 6.21
N ALA A 82 6.33 -5.79 5.23
CA ALA A 82 6.62 -6.71 4.13
C ALA A 82 7.83 -6.26 3.29
N GLU A 83 7.95 -4.97 2.99
CA GLU A 83 9.12 -4.39 2.29
C GLU A 83 10.41 -4.57 3.11
N LEU A 84 10.37 -4.36 4.43
CA LEU A 84 11.52 -4.59 5.32
C LEU A 84 11.90 -6.08 5.38
N PHE A 85 10.93 -6.98 5.37
CA PHE A 85 11.16 -8.42 5.26
C PHE A 85 11.81 -8.77 3.91
N GLU A 86 11.30 -8.23 2.81
CA GLU A 86 11.87 -8.41 1.47
C GLU A 86 13.33 -7.96 1.43
N GLU A 87 13.63 -6.76 1.92
CA GLU A 87 15.00 -6.24 1.95
C GLU A 87 15.93 -7.07 2.84
N ALA A 88 15.49 -7.42 4.06
CA ALA A 88 16.32 -8.10 5.04
C ALA A 88 16.62 -9.57 4.65
N PHE A 89 15.62 -10.27 4.11
CA PHE A 89 15.73 -11.69 3.78
C PHE A 89 16.08 -11.92 2.30
N TYR A 90 15.59 -11.08 1.39
CA TYR A 90 15.72 -11.28 -0.06
C TYR A 90 16.62 -10.25 -0.79
N GLY A 91 16.96 -9.13 -0.16
CA GLY A 91 17.77 -8.06 -0.76
C GLY A 91 19.26 -8.37 -0.96
N LYS A 92 19.77 -9.49 -0.42
CA LYS A 92 21.15 -9.91 -0.69
C LYS A 92 21.20 -10.66 -2.02
N LYS A 93 21.87 -10.07 -3.02
CA LYS A 93 22.13 -10.61 -4.38
C LYS A 93 22.73 -12.02 -4.48
N ASN A 94 22.91 -12.75 -3.37
CA ASN A 94 23.40 -14.12 -3.28
C ASN A 94 22.51 -14.98 -2.35
N LEU A 95 21.19 -14.89 -2.50
CA LEU A 95 20.33 -15.99 -2.03
C LEU A 95 20.38 -17.09 -3.06
N ASP A 96 20.38 -18.33 -2.58
CA ASP A 96 20.43 -19.54 -3.39
C ASP A 96 19.65 -19.37 -4.71
N PRO A 97 20.25 -19.67 -5.88
CA PRO A 97 19.61 -19.49 -7.19
C PRO A 97 18.30 -20.27 -7.37
N LYS A 98 17.94 -21.11 -6.40
CA LYS A 98 16.70 -21.90 -6.37
C LYS A 98 15.47 -21.14 -5.83
N MET A 99 15.62 -19.96 -5.22
CA MET A 99 14.47 -19.15 -4.76
C MET A 99 13.89 -18.22 -5.83
N HIS A 100 14.56 -18.07 -6.98
CA HIS A 100 14.10 -17.21 -8.08
C HIS A 100 13.53 -17.99 -9.28
N ASP A 101 13.36 -19.30 -9.15
CA ASP A 101 13.10 -20.20 -10.28
C ASP A 101 11.62 -20.53 -10.46
N GLU A 102 10.72 -19.55 -10.36
CA GLU A 102 9.34 -19.67 -10.88
C GLU A 102 8.84 -18.33 -11.43
N THR A 103 9.57 -17.76 -12.39
CA THR A 103 9.03 -16.92 -13.47
C THR A 103 10.15 -16.61 -14.48
N ALA A 104 10.84 -17.66 -14.95
CA ALA A 104 11.60 -17.57 -16.19
C ALA A 104 10.60 -17.48 -17.34
N THR A 105 10.10 -16.28 -17.61
CA THR A 105 9.61 -15.91 -18.93
C THR A 105 10.79 -16.13 -19.87
N GLN A 106 10.83 -17.28 -20.54
CA GLN A 106 11.83 -17.58 -21.55
C GLN A 106 11.62 -16.63 -22.72
N THR A 107 12.19 -15.43 -22.64
CA THR A 107 12.38 -14.58 -23.81
C THR A 107 13.56 -15.17 -24.58
N VAL A 108 13.24 -16.05 -25.52
CA VAL A 108 14.19 -16.47 -26.56
C VAL A 108 14.24 -15.32 -27.55
N ASP A 109 15.38 -14.64 -27.64
CA ASP A 109 15.63 -13.65 -28.69
C ASP A 109 15.50 -14.36 -30.04
N VAL A 110 14.45 -13.99 -30.78
CA VAL A 110 14.21 -14.49 -32.13
C VAL A 110 15.18 -13.75 -33.06
N LEU A 111 16.03 -14.50 -33.75
CA LEU A 111 16.93 -13.98 -34.79
C LEU A 111 16.11 -13.25 -35.86
N ASP A 112 16.58 -12.09 -36.33
CA ASP A 112 15.87 -11.13 -37.21
C ASP A 112 15.31 -11.71 -38.53
N ASP A 113 15.70 -12.92 -38.92
CA ASP A 113 15.31 -13.59 -40.18
C ASP A 113 14.12 -14.57 -40.03
N VAL A 114 13.51 -14.66 -38.84
CA VAL A 114 12.36 -15.57 -38.61
C VAL A 114 11.09 -14.76 -38.34
N ASP A 115 10.11 -14.89 -39.23
CA ASP A 115 8.79 -14.29 -39.09
C ASP A 115 8.11 -14.81 -37.81
N ALA A 116 8.06 -13.95 -36.79
CA ALA A 116 7.53 -14.25 -35.47
C ALA A 116 6.06 -14.67 -35.49
N GLU A 117 5.29 -14.21 -36.48
CA GLU A 117 3.87 -14.52 -36.61
C GLU A 117 3.67 -15.95 -37.14
N LEU A 118 4.54 -16.38 -38.07
CA LEU A 118 4.56 -17.75 -38.57
C LEU A 118 5.01 -18.74 -37.48
N LEU A 119 6.01 -18.36 -36.70
CA LEU A 119 6.53 -19.13 -35.56
C LEU A 119 5.45 -19.34 -34.49
N ALA A 120 4.70 -18.30 -34.16
CA ALA A 120 3.58 -18.38 -33.22
C ALA A 120 2.49 -19.34 -33.70
N LYS A 121 2.15 -19.32 -35.00
CA LYS A 121 1.17 -20.26 -35.59
C LYS A 121 1.66 -21.70 -35.58
N VAL A 122 2.95 -21.95 -35.82
CA VAL A 122 3.53 -23.30 -35.77
C VAL A 122 3.59 -23.84 -34.34
N LEU A 123 3.93 -23.00 -33.36
CA LEU A 123 3.99 -23.37 -31.95
C LEU A 123 2.61 -23.54 -31.28
N ALA A 124 1.55 -23.01 -31.90
CA ALA A 124 0.17 -23.25 -31.46
C ALA A 124 -0.26 -24.71 -31.68
N ASN A 125 0.40 -25.45 -32.57
CA ASN A 125 0.17 -26.90 -32.72
C ASN A 125 1.08 -27.68 -31.73
N PRO A 126 0.49 -28.41 -30.76
CA PRO A 126 1.24 -29.14 -29.73
C PRO A 126 2.16 -30.24 -30.30
N GLU A 127 1.80 -30.86 -31.43
CA GLU A 127 2.64 -31.90 -32.06
C GLU A 127 3.89 -31.29 -32.70
N MET A 128 3.74 -30.16 -33.40
CA MET A 128 4.88 -29.43 -33.98
C MET A 128 5.82 -28.87 -32.92
N LYS A 129 5.27 -28.39 -31.80
CA LYS A 129 6.05 -27.94 -30.65
C LYS A 129 6.90 -29.07 -30.06
N ALA A 130 6.36 -30.28 -29.93
CA ALA A 130 7.09 -31.45 -29.44
C ALA A 130 8.21 -31.87 -30.41
N LEU A 131 7.93 -31.83 -31.71
CA LEU A 131 8.91 -32.15 -32.76
C LEU A 131 10.09 -31.18 -32.75
N LEU A 132 9.83 -29.86 -32.71
CA LEU A 132 10.89 -28.85 -32.64
C LEU A 132 11.73 -28.96 -31.35
N ALA A 133 11.09 -29.25 -30.21
CA ALA A 133 11.80 -29.49 -28.96
C ALA A 133 12.70 -30.73 -29.03
N SER A 134 12.26 -31.79 -29.73
CA SER A 134 13.06 -33.00 -29.93
C SER A 134 14.28 -32.76 -30.85
N LEU A 135 14.10 -31.96 -31.91
CA LEU A 135 15.17 -31.55 -32.83
C LEU A 135 16.20 -30.67 -32.13
N ALA A 136 15.75 -29.67 -31.36
CA ALA A 136 16.63 -28.81 -30.57
C ALA A 136 17.46 -29.59 -29.54
N LYS A 137 16.89 -30.67 -28.99
CA LYS A 137 17.59 -31.59 -28.09
C LYS A 137 18.61 -32.49 -28.80
N ALA A 138 18.36 -32.84 -30.07
CA ALA A 138 19.27 -33.65 -30.87
C ALA A 138 20.44 -32.86 -31.48
N MET A 139 20.29 -31.53 -31.61
CA MET A 139 21.32 -30.61 -32.12
C MET A 139 22.28 -30.09 -31.03
N LYS A 140 22.15 -30.57 -29.79
CA LYS A 140 22.98 -30.22 -28.64
C LYS A 140 23.89 -31.38 -28.27
#